data_AF-X1KAB4-F1
#
_entry.id   AF-X1KAB4-F1
#
_cell.length_a   1.000
_cell.length_b   1.000
_cell.length_c   1.000
_cell.angle_alpha   90.00
_cell.angle_beta   90.00
_cell.angle_gamma   90.00
#
_symmetry.space_group_name_H-M   'P 1'
#
loop_
_entity.id
_entity.type
_entity.pdbx_description
1 polymer ?
#
loop_
_entity_poly.entity_id
_entity_poly.type
_entity_poly.pdbx_seq_one_letter_code
_entity_poly.pdbx_strand_id
1 'polypeptide(L)'
;MEYSIERGMVQDFGAGPQWMFFEPLLGGMSSRDVEPRRPLSEITNTVEVDGQWVQFNLVAPYEPFLQILCGPWGSILDKEWCIENGDWDGTEASYEALNDPPSGGSPLHSIANGTGPFELERWEPGVEVSMVRNDNYWQEPANFERLIIKVVDEWTTRKLMLEAGDADSVYVPRAFIVELEGVEGLTVYKDLPQIQLDAFFLPV
;
A
#
# COMPACT_ATOMS: atom_id res chain seq x y z
N MET A 1 -2.35 1.40 -15.21
CA MET A 1 -3.16 0.58 -14.27
C MET A 1 -2.87 -0.90 -14.45
N GLU A 2 -3.14 -1.48 -15.63
CA GLU A 2 -2.75 -2.85 -16.03
C GLU A 2 -1.35 -3.24 -15.55
N TYR A 3 -0.33 -2.52 -15.99
CA TYR A 3 1.06 -2.75 -15.58
C TYR A 3 1.24 -2.86 -14.06
N SER A 4 0.61 -1.99 -13.26
CA SER A 4 0.81 -1.97 -11.80
C SER A 4 0.23 -3.20 -11.11
N ILE A 5 -0.94 -3.66 -11.58
CA ILE A 5 -1.59 -4.87 -11.06
C ILE A 5 -0.76 -6.10 -11.44
N GLU A 6 -0.40 -6.22 -12.72
CA GLU A 6 0.41 -7.31 -13.24
C GLU A 6 1.79 -7.35 -12.58
N ARG A 7 2.48 -6.21 -12.46
CA ARG A 7 3.76 -6.08 -11.75
C ARG A 7 3.68 -6.63 -10.33
N GLY A 8 2.60 -6.32 -9.61
CA GLY A 8 2.35 -6.88 -8.29
C GLY A 8 2.30 -8.41 -8.31
N MET A 9 1.53 -8.97 -9.25
CA MET A 9 1.38 -10.43 -9.45
C MET A 9 2.65 -11.11 -9.99
N VAL A 10 3.50 -10.39 -10.71
CA VAL A 10 4.82 -10.87 -11.15
C VAL A 10 5.76 -10.99 -9.96
N GLN A 11 5.80 -9.97 -9.12
CA GLN A 11 6.64 -9.96 -7.92
C GLN A 11 6.17 -11.00 -6.89
N ASP A 12 4.85 -11.09 -6.65
CA ASP A 12 4.21 -12.13 -5.84
C ASP A 12 5.04 -12.53 -4.62
N PHE A 13 5.28 -11.59 -3.70
CA PHE A 13 6.04 -11.84 -2.48
C PHE A 13 5.44 -13.00 -1.69
N GLY A 14 6.28 -13.90 -1.16
CA GLY A 14 5.86 -14.97 -0.26
C GLY A 14 5.10 -14.42 0.95
N ALA A 15 3.89 -14.93 1.18
CA ALA A 15 2.93 -14.42 2.18
C ALA A 15 2.52 -12.95 2.00
N GLY A 16 2.80 -12.36 0.84
CA GLY A 16 2.34 -11.03 0.45
C GLY A 16 0.86 -11.02 0.07
N PRO A 17 0.25 -9.84 -0.12
CA PRO A 17 -1.18 -9.68 -0.37
C PRO A 17 -1.62 -10.03 -1.79
N GLN A 18 -0.71 -10.44 -2.68
CA GLN A 18 -1.00 -10.66 -4.10
C GLN A 18 -2.00 -11.80 -4.35
N TRP A 19 -2.17 -12.71 -3.39
CA TRP A 19 -3.22 -13.72 -3.43
C TRP A 19 -4.62 -13.11 -3.62
N MET A 20 -4.84 -11.88 -3.14
CA MET A 20 -6.11 -11.16 -3.31
C MET A 20 -6.40 -10.78 -4.78
N PHE A 21 -5.39 -10.77 -5.64
CA PHE A 21 -5.56 -10.66 -7.09
C PHE A 21 -5.56 -12.04 -7.77
N PHE A 22 -4.70 -12.97 -7.33
CA PHE A 22 -4.67 -14.33 -7.89
C PHE A 22 -6.01 -15.07 -7.72
N GLU A 23 -6.65 -14.97 -6.56
CA GLU A 23 -7.89 -15.71 -6.28
C GLU A 23 -9.01 -15.31 -7.25
N PRO A 24 -9.40 -14.02 -7.35
CA PRO A 24 -10.49 -13.63 -8.24
C PRO A 24 -10.12 -13.61 -9.72
N LEU A 25 -8.85 -13.42 -10.10
CA LEU A 25 -8.45 -13.31 -11.51
C LEU A 25 -8.03 -14.64 -12.13
N LEU A 26 -7.50 -15.57 -11.33
CA LEU A 26 -6.88 -16.80 -11.83
C LEU A 26 -7.32 -18.06 -11.07
N GLY A 27 -8.13 -17.93 -10.01
CA GLY A 27 -8.64 -19.07 -9.23
C GLY A 27 -7.57 -19.77 -8.39
N GLY A 28 -6.48 -19.08 -8.08
CA GLY A 28 -5.33 -19.59 -7.33
C GLY A 28 -4.88 -18.61 -6.24
N MET A 29 -3.81 -18.91 -5.52
CA MET A 29 -3.32 -18.04 -4.44
C MET A 29 -1.98 -17.38 -4.77
N SER A 30 -1.27 -17.86 -5.79
CA SER A 30 0.07 -17.39 -6.14
C SER A 30 0.42 -17.81 -7.56
N SER A 31 1.41 -17.16 -8.17
CA SER A 31 2.06 -17.63 -9.39
C SER A 31 2.70 -19.01 -9.23
N ARG A 32 3.04 -19.41 -8.00
CA ARG A 32 3.79 -20.62 -7.64
C ARG A 32 2.91 -21.73 -7.06
N ASP A 33 1.60 -21.64 -7.19
CA ASP A 33 0.66 -22.69 -6.73
C ASP A 33 0.52 -23.87 -7.71
N VAL A 34 1.13 -23.76 -8.89
CA VAL A 34 1.20 -24.78 -9.94
C VAL A 34 2.65 -25.09 -10.30
N GLU A 35 2.89 -26.30 -10.84
CA GLU A 35 4.20 -26.75 -11.32
C GLU A 35 4.10 -27.19 -12.80
N PRO A 36 4.84 -26.56 -13.73
CA PRO A 36 5.73 -25.40 -13.52
C PRO A 36 4.95 -24.12 -13.13
N ARG A 37 5.68 -23.09 -12.68
CA ARG A 37 5.14 -21.78 -12.33
C ARG A 37 4.17 -21.28 -13.41
N ARG A 38 3.12 -20.58 -12.98
CA ARG A 38 2.11 -20.02 -13.87
C ARG A 38 2.73 -19.16 -14.97
N PRO A 39 2.39 -19.37 -16.25
CA PRO A 39 2.91 -18.58 -17.36
C PRO A 39 2.61 -17.10 -17.21
N LEU A 40 3.55 -16.24 -17.62
CA LEU A 40 3.35 -14.79 -17.59
C LEU A 40 2.10 -14.35 -18.39
N SER A 41 1.84 -15.02 -19.51
CA SER A 41 0.68 -14.72 -20.35
C SER A 41 -0.66 -14.92 -19.63
N GLU A 42 -0.75 -15.82 -18.64
CA GLU A 42 -1.97 -15.92 -17.84
C GLU A 42 -2.16 -14.68 -16.98
N ILE A 43 -1.09 -14.14 -16.40
CA ILE A 43 -1.13 -12.91 -15.60
C ILE A 43 -1.50 -11.70 -16.48
N THR A 44 -0.83 -11.54 -17.62
CA THR A 44 -1.03 -10.36 -18.49
C THR A 44 -2.35 -10.36 -19.26
N ASN A 45 -3.14 -11.44 -19.18
CA ASN A 45 -4.48 -11.51 -19.77
C ASN A 45 -5.59 -11.20 -18.75
N THR A 46 -5.25 -10.94 -17.49
CA THR A 46 -6.24 -10.70 -16.42
C THR A 46 -6.78 -9.29 -16.41
N VAL A 47 -6.01 -8.32 -16.92
CA VAL A 47 -6.35 -6.90 -16.94
C VAL A 47 -6.13 -6.35 -18.34
N GLU A 48 -7.08 -5.60 -18.86
CA GLU A 48 -6.97 -4.94 -20.17
C GLU A 48 -7.30 -3.46 -20.03
N VAL A 49 -6.59 -2.61 -20.77
CA VAL A 49 -6.85 -1.16 -20.84
C VAL A 49 -7.27 -0.76 -22.25
N ASP A 50 -8.45 -0.16 -22.37
CA ASP A 50 -8.94 0.45 -23.61
C ASP A 50 -9.22 1.94 -23.37
N GLY A 51 -8.25 2.77 -23.73
CA GLY A 51 -8.30 4.22 -23.52
C GLY A 51 -8.41 4.58 -22.04
N GLN A 52 -9.60 4.97 -21.60
CA GLN A 52 -9.89 5.33 -20.20
C GLN A 52 -10.56 4.20 -19.40
N TRP A 53 -10.82 3.07 -20.04
CA TRP A 53 -11.49 1.92 -19.42
C TRP A 53 -10.46 0.88 -19.00
N VAL A 54 -10.69 0.28 -17.84
CA VAL A 54 -9.93 -0.85 -17.33
C VAL A 54 -10.90 -2.00 -17.12
N GLN A 55 -10.61 -3.13 -17.74
CA GLN A 55 -11.39 -4.36 -17.64
C GLN A 55 -10.62 -5.38 -16.82
N PHE A 56 -11.30 -5.99 -15.84
CA PHE A 56 -10.79 -7.12 -15.07
C PHE A 56 -11.58 -8.37 -15.42
N ASN A 57 -10.88 -9.43 -15.83
CA ASN A 57 -11.48 -10.70 -16.21
C ASN A 57 -11.50 -11.66 -15.01
N LEU A 58 -12.55 -11.59 -14.17
CA LEU A 58 -12.66 -12.46 -12.99
C LEU A 58 -13.11 -13.88 -13.38
N VAL A 59 -12.58 -14.90 -12.69
CA VAL A 59 -12.97 -16.31 -12.91
C VAL A 59 -14.37 -16.65 -12.42
N ALA A 60 -14.90 -15.85 -11.49
CA ALA A 60 -16.24 -15.95 -10.94
C ALA A 60 -16.68 -14.59 -10.36
N PRO A 61 -17.98 -14.36 -10.12
CA PRO A 61 -18.43 -13.21 -9.34
C PRO A 61 -17.72 -13.15 -7.98
N TYR A 62 -17.05 -12.03 -7.70
CA TYR A 62 -16.27 -11.85 -6.48
C TYR A 62 -16.56 -10.48 -5.86
N GLU A 63 -17.46 -10.48 -4.88
CA GLU A 63 -18.00 -9.26 -4.26
C GLU A 63 -16.94 -8.33 -3.63
N PRO A 64 -15.88 -8.82 -2.96
CA PRO A 64 -14.92 -7.93 -2.31
C PRO A 64 -13.88 -7.33 -3.28
N PHE A 65 -13.96 -7.61 -4.59
CA PHE A 65 -12.95 -7.18 -5.55
C PHE A 65 -12.70 -5.66 -5.56
N LEU A 66 -13.78 -4.86 -5.49
CA LEU A 66 -13.65 -3.40 -5.44
C LEU A 66 -12.94 -2.92 -4.17
N GLN A 67 -13.12 -3.62 -3.05
CA GLN A 67 -12.40 -3.30 -1.81
C GLN A 67 -10.92 -3.65 -1.93
N ILE A 68 -10.58 -4.75 -2.59
CA ILE A 68 -9.20 -5.18 -2.82
C ILE A 68 -8.43 -4.15 -3.64
N LEU A 69 -9.08 -3.55 -4.66
CA LEU A 69 -8.48 -2.48 -5.47
C LEU A 69 -8.10 -1.24 -4.64
N CYS A 70 -8.79 -0.98 -3.53
CA CYS A 70 -8.51 0.15 -2.64
C CYS A 70 -7.35 -0.11 -1.66
N GLY A 71 -6.78 -1.32 -1.64
CA GLY A 71 -5.62 -1.64 -0.80
C GLY A 71 -4.31 -1.06 -1.36
N PRO A 72 -3.26 -0.89 -0.55
CA PRO A 72 -1.96 -0.38 -1.02
C PRO A 72 -1.35 -1.20 -2.16
N TRP A 73 -1.62 -2.51 -2.22
CA TRP A 73 -1.20 -3.41 -3.31
C TRP A 73 -1.90 -3.11 -4.65
N GLY A 74 -3.00 -2.37 -4.66
CA GLY A 74 -3.68 -1.87 -5.87
C GLY A 74 -3.20 -0.49 -6.31
N SER A 75 -2.16 0.07 -5.66
CA SER A 75 -1.63 1.40 -6.01
C SER A 75 -1.06 1.42 -7.43
N ILE A 76 -1.27 2.53 -8.13
CA ILE A 76 -0.82 2.71 -9.50
C ILE A 76 0.56 3.36 -9.51
N LEU A 77 1.44 2.81 -10.35
CA LEU A 77 2.79 3.29 -10.59
C LEU A 77 2.99 3.57 -12.08
N ASP A 78 3.86 4.53 -12.37
CA ASP A 78 4.32 4.84 -13.73
C ASP A 78 5.17 3.69 -14.30
N LYS A 79 4.84 3.21 -15.50
CA LYS A 79 5.48 2.01 -16.08
C LYS A 79 6.91 2.31 -16.49
N GLU A 80 7.10 3.39 -17.23
CA GLU A 80 8.40 3.80 -17.74
C GLU A 80 9.40 3.98 -16.58
N TRP A 81 8.99 4.69 -15.53
CA TRP A 81 9.81 4.89 -14.34
C TRP A 81 10.13 3.59 -13.61
N CYS A 82 9.18 2.67 -13.47
CA CYS A 82 9.45 1.36 -12.87
C CYS A 82 10.55 0.60 -13.63
N ILE A 83 10.45 0.58 -14.97
CA ILE A 83 11.40 -0.09 -15.84
C ILE A 83 12.79 0.57 -15.78
N GLU A 84 12.84 1.91 -15.83
CA GLU A 84 14.09 2.67 -15.71
C GLU A 84 14.84 2.39 -14.39
N ASN A 85 14.10 2.05 -13.33
CA ASN A 85 14.67 1.72 -12.02
C ASN A 85 14.87 0.21 -11.80
N GLY A 86 14.80 -0.61 -12.85
CA GLY A 86 15.16 -2.03 -12.81
C GLY A 86 14.05 -2.95 -12.33
N ASP A 87 12.80 -2.50 -12.33
CA ASP A 87 11.63 -3.35 -12.07
C ASP A 87 11.22 -4.14 -13.33
N TRP A 88 10.07 -4.83 -13.26
CA TRP A 88 9.56 -5.69 -14.31
C TRP A 88 9.38 -4.94 -15.64
N ASP A 89 10.01 -5.46 -16.68
CA ASP A 89 10.06 -4.87 -18.03
C ASP A 89 9.05 -5.48 -19.02
N GLY A 90 8.17 -6.36 -18.55
CA GLY A 90 7.19 -7.06 -19.38
C GLY A 90 7.69 -8.38 -19.96
N THR A 91 8.93 -8.81 -19.66
CA THR A 91 9.50 -10.06 -20.20
C THR A 91 9.40 -11.24 -19.23
N GLU A 92 9.44 -12.46 -19.78
CA GLU A 92 9.53 -13.69 -18.97
C GLU A 92 10.80 -13.71 -18.10
N ALA A 93 11.92 -13.21 -18.64
CA ALA A 93 13.19 -13.19 -17.93
C ALA A 93 13.15 -12.31 -16.67
N SER A 94 12.54 -11.12 -16.76
CA SER A 94 12.39 -10.25 -15.57
C SER A 94 11.32 -10.78 -14.62
N TYR A 95 10.28 -11.46 -15.11
CA TYR A 95 9.33 -12.18 -14.26
C TYR A 95 10.02 -13.29 -13.46
N GLU A 96 10.83 -14.12 -14.09
CA GLU A 96 11.60 -15.16 -13.39
C GLU A 96 12.52 -14.57 -12.32
N ALA A 97 13.21 -13.47 -12.66
CA ALA A 97 14.20 -12.83 -11.79
C ALA A 97 13.59 -12.04 -10.61
N LEU A 98 12.40 -11.46 -10.77
CA LEU A 98 11.77 -10.57 -9.79
C LEU A 98 10.65 -11.24 -8.98
N ASN A 99 10.36 -12.51 -9.23
CA ASN A 99 9.35 -13.26 -8.48
C ASN A 99 9.88 -13.73 -7.11
N ASP A 100 9.03 -13.61 -6.09
CA ASP A 100 9.34 -13.89 -4.69
C ASP A 100 10.64 -13.22 -4.20
N PRO A 101 10.82 -11.90 -4.39
CA PRO A 101 12.03 -11.25 -3.95
C PRO A 101 12.08 -11.23 -2.42
N PRO A 102 13.27 -11.28 -1.80
CA PRO A 102 13.40 -11.18 -0.35
C PRO A 102 12.87 -9.83 0.16
N SER A 103 12.61 -9.73 1.47
CA SER A 103 12.23 -8.46 2.09
C SER A 103 13.25 -7.36 1.77
N GLY A 104 12.76 -6.21 1.26
CA GLY A 104 13.60 -5.11 0.79
C GLY A 104 14.30 -5.35 -0.56
N GLY A 105 14.05 -6.49 -1.22
CA GLY A 105 14.63 -6.85 -2.51
C GLY A 105 13.99 -6.17 -3.73
N SER A 106 12.94 -5.36 -3.53
CA SER A 106 12.36 -4.54 -4.58
C SER A 106 13.36 -3.46 -5.03
N PRO A 107 13.60 -3.28 -6.33
CA PRO A 107 14.38 -2.15 -6.85
C PRO A 107 13.81 -0.79 -6.41
N LEU A 108 12.51 -0.74 -6.14
CA LEU A 108 11.79 0.47 -5.75
C LEU A 108 11.70 0.66 -4.23
N HIS A 109 12.38 -0.15 -3.42
CA HIS A 109 12.17 -0.15 -1.95
C HIS A 109 12.42 1.22 -1.29
N SER A 110 13.35 2.01 -1.81
CA SER A 110 13.77 3.30 -1.25
C SER A 110 13.51 4.52 -2.12
N ILE A 111 12.74 4.34 -3.19
CA ILE A 111 12.35 5.41 -4.11
C ILE A 111 10.83 5.37 -4.31
N ALA A 112 10.24 6.52 -4.62
CA ALA A 112 8.79 6.62 -4.74
C ALA A 112 8.40 7.41 -5.99
N ASN A 113 7.34 6.94 -6.65
CA ASN A 113 6.68 7.64 -7.75
C ASN A 113 5.18 7.36 -7.66
N GLY A 114 4.55 7.93 -6.65
CA GLY A 114 3.12 7.79 -6.38
C GLY A 114 2.32 8.97 -6.93
N THR A 115 1.05 8.75 -7.25
CA THR A 115 0.13 9.78 -7.79
C THR A 115 -0.76 10.40 -6.71
N GLY A 116 -0.35 10.31 -5.45
CA GLY A 116 -1.13 10.75 -4.29
C GLY A 116 -1.08 12.26 -4.06
N PRO A 117 -1.77 12.76 -3.02
CA PRO A 117 -1.80 14.19 -2.66
C PRO A 117 -0.47 14.72 -2.09
N PHE A 118 0.50 13.84 -1.83
CA PHE A 118 1.83 14.19 -1.35
C PHE A 118 2.90 13.40 -2.11
N GLU A 119 4.06 14.02 -2.27
CA GLU A 119 5.29 13.45 -2.84
C GLU A 119 6.34 13.25 -1.75
N LEU A 120 7.12 12.18 -1.87
CA LEU A 120 8.20 11.89 -0.94
C LEU A 120 9.31 12.95 -1.07
N GLU A 121 9.62 13.64 0.02
CA GLU A 121 10.73 14.59 0.07
C GLU A 121 11.97 13.97 0.72
N ARG A 122 11.80 13.29 1.85
CA ARG A 122 12.88 12.63 2.59
C ARG A 122 12.39 11.39 3.28
N TRP A 123 13.20 10.33 3.25
CA TRP A 123 13.01 9.16 4.06
C TRP A 123 14.27 8.84 4.86
N GLU A 124 14.15 8.85 6.19
CA GLU A 124 15.15 8.35 7.12
C GLU A 124 14.57 7.12 7.85
N PRO A 125 14.94 5.89 7.43
CA PRO A 125 14.35 4.67 7.98
C PRO A 125 14.44 4.60 9.51
N GLY A 126 13.29 4.34 10.15
CA GLY A 126 13.19 4.26 11.61
C GLY A 126 13.22 5.60 12.35
N VAL A 127 13.28 6.73 11.63
CA VAL A 127 13.35 8.07 12.22
C VAL A 127 12.19 8.94 11.73
N GLU A 128 12.12 9.20 10.42
CA GLU A 128 11.20 10.18 9.86
C GLU A 128 10.90 9.93 8.37
N VAL A 129 9.67 10.21 7.97
CA VAL A 129 9.27 10.40 6.57
C VAL A 129 8.75 11.83 6.42
N SER A 130 9.37 12.64 5.56
CA SER A 130 8.82 13.94 5.15
C SER A 130 8.29 13.88 3.73
N MET A 131 7.12 14.47 3.55
CA MET A 131 6.45 14.55 2.26
C MET A 131 5.99 15.98 2.03
N VAL A 132 6.02 16.43 0.78
CA VAL A 132 5.55 17.74 0.34
C VAL A 132 4.27 17.58 -0.47
N ARG A 133 3.40 18.58 -0.43
CA ARG A 133 2.13 18.54 -1.17
C ARG A 133 2.39 18.37 -2.67
N ASN A 134 1.64 17.48 -3.30
CA ASN A 134 1.59 17.35 -4.75
C ASN A 134 0.61 18.38 -5.32
N ASP A 135 1.13 19.52 -5.81
CA ASP A 135 0.31 20.57 -6.42
C ASP A 135 -0.30 20.13 -7.78
N ASN A 136 0.14 18.99 -8.34
CA ASN A 136 -0.41 18.39 -9.56
C ASN A 136 -1.41 17.24 -9.26
N TYR A 137 -1.81 17.05 -8.01
CA TYR A 137 -2.81 16.05 -7.66
C TYR A 137 -4.14 16.34 -8.37
N TRP A 138 -4.79 15.30 -8.87
CA TRP A 138 -5.94 15.45 -9.79
C TRP A 138 -7.24 15.92 -9.10
N GLN A 139 -7.35 15.80 -7.77
CA GLN A 139 -8.46 16.35 -7.00
C GLN A 139 -8.06 17.67 -6.32
N GLU A 140 -8.76 18.01 -5.23
CA GLU A 140 -8.40 19.11 -4.36
C GLU A 140 -7.01 18.86 -3.75
N PRO A 141 -6.07 19.82 -3.87
CA PRO A 141 -4.78 19.73 -3.22
C PRO A 141 -4.93 19.62 -1.70
N ALA A 142 -3.97 18.99 -1.04
CA ALA A 142 -3.95 18.96 0.41
C ALA A 142 -3.94 20.38 1.01
N ASN A 143 -4.64 20.58 2.11
CA ASN A 143 -4.79 21.88 2.76
C ASN A 143 -3.54 22.35 3.54
N PHE A 144 -2.45 21.59 3.52
CA PHE A 144 -1.15 21.94 4.10
C PHE A 144 -0.01 21.51 3.17
N GLU A 145 1.15 22.17 3.32
CA GLU A 145 2.28 22.05 2.39
C GLU A 145 3.18 20.85 2.67
N ARG A 146 3.25 20.39 3.91
CA ARG A 146 4.20 19.37 4.34
C ARG A 146 3.59 18.43 5.37
N LEU A 147 3.78 17.13 5.15
CA LEU A 147 3.44 16.06 6.08
C LEU A 147 4.74 15.48 6.64
N ILE A 148 4.85 15.40 7.97
CA ILE A 148 6.01 14.77 8.63
C ILE A 148 5.49 13.66 9.54
N ILE A 149 5.96 12.44 9.28
CA ILE A 149 5.67 11.26 10.10
C ILE A 149 6.95 10.91 10.85
N LYS A 150 6.94 11.07 12.17
CA LYS A 150 8.09 10.76 13.04
C LYS A 150 7.87 9.45 13.80
N VAL A 151 8.93 8.67 13.92
CA VAL A 151 8.95 7.47 14.77
C VAL A 151 9.31 7.91 16.18
N VAL A 152 8.36 7.75 17.10
CA VAL A 152 8.53 8.04 18.54
C VAL A 152 7.92 6.88 19.30
N ASP A 153 8.76 6.03 19.90
CA ASP A 153 8.31 4.77 20.52
C ASP A 153 7.57 4.96 21.84
N GLU A 154 8.01 5.94 22.64
CA GLU A 154 7.49 6.16 23.99
C GLU A 154 6.20 6.99 23.99
N TRP A 155 5.15 6.45 24.62
CA TRP A 155 3.84 7.13 24.74
C TRP A 155 3.95 8.48 25.43
N THR A 156 4.67 8.57 26.55
CA THR A 156 4.83 9.82 27.30
C THR A 156 5.44 10.92 26.43
N THR A 157 6.40 10.59 25.56
CA THR A 157 7.00 11.54 24.63
C THR A 157 5.98 12.02 23.60
N ARG A 158 5.21 11.11 23.00
CA ARG A 158 4.13 11.48 22.05
C ARG A 158 3.08 12.38 22.70
N LYS A 159 2.68 12.07 23.93
CA LYS A 159 1.72 12.87 24.70
C LYS A 159 2.22 14.30 24.92
N LEU A 160 3.47 14.46 25.38
CA LEU A 160 4.06 15.78 25.59
C LEU A 160 4.16 16.58 24.28
N MET A 161 4.53 15.93 23.17
CA MET A 161 4.57 16.60 21.86
C MET A 161 3.18 17.07 21.43
N LEU A 162 2.14 16.24 21.64
CA LEU A 162 0.76 16.60 21.33
C LEU A 162 0.27 17.79 22.19
N GLU A 163 0.51 17.75 23.50
CA GLU A 163 0.12 18.83 24.43
C GLU A 163 0.88 20.14 24.17
N ALA A 164 2.14 20.06 23.71
CA ALA A 164 2.95 21.23 23.35
C ALA A 164 2.62 21.80 21.96
N GLY A 165 1.87 21.08 21.12
CA GLY A 165 1.63 21.44 19.73
C GLY A 165 2.78 21.12 18.78
N ASP A 166 3.76 20.31 19.21
CA ASP A 166 4.86 19.81 18.37
C ASP A 166 4.41 18.66 17.44
N ALA A 167 3.23 18.07 17.70
CA ALA A 167 2.59 17.06 16.86
C ALA A 167 1.08 17.33 16.74
N ASP A 168 0.55 17.24 15.52
CA ASP A 168 -0.89 17.42 15.26
C ASP A 168 -1.73 16.15 15.50
N SER A 169 -1.09 14.98 15.45
CA SER A 169 -1.71 13.67 15.64
C SER A 169 -0.69 12.64 16.11
N VAL A 170 -1.10 11.72 16.99
CA VAL A 170 -0.25 10.65 17.53
C VAL A 170 -1.04 9.35 17.73
N TYR A 171 -0.35 8.22 17.71
CA TYR A 171 -0.92 6.96 18.18
C TYR A 171 -1.03 6.95 19.71
N VAL A 172 -2.24 6.70 20.21
CA VAL A 172 -2.58 6.61 21.63
C VAL A 172 -2.87 5.15 21.98
N PRO A 173 -2.08 4.50 22.85
CA PRO A 173 -2.40 3.17 23.32
C PRO A 173 -3.75 3.16 24.04
N ARG A 174 -4.56 2.12 23.80
CA ARG A 174 -5.95 2.04 24.29
C ARG A 174 -6.09 2.30 25.80
N ALA A 175 -5.13 1.85 26.60
CA ALA A 175 -5.11 2.03 28.05
C ALA A 175 -5.03 3.51 28.49
N PHE A 176 -4.53 4.40 27.63
CA PHE A 176 -4.27 5.80 27.94
C PHE A 176 -5.25 6.78 27.28
N ILE A 177 -6.24 6.30 26.52
CA ILE A 177 -7.25 7.17 25.87
C ILE A 177 -7.97 8.04 26.90
N VAL A 178 -8.30 7.47 28.06
CA VAL A 178 -9.02 8.17 29.14
C VAL A 178 -8.22 9.39 29.65
N GLU A 179 -6.89 9.36 29.56
CA GLU A 179 -6.05 10.49 29.99
C GLU A 179 -6.17 11.72 29.08
N LEU A 180 -6.62 11.54 27.84
CA LEU A 180 -6.77 12.62 26.86
C LEU A 180 -8.16 13.24 26.88
N GLU A 181 -9.10 12.64 27.62
CA GLU A 181 -10.47 13.13 27.71
C GLU A 181 -10.52 14.45 28.48
N GLY A 182 -11.00 15.51 27.84
CA GLY A 182 -11.12 16.83 28.45
C GLY A 182 -9.83 17.65 28.50
N VAL A 183 -8.74 17.17 27.87
CA VAL A 183 -7.54 17.98 27.65
C VAL A 183 -7.89 19.14 26.72
N GLU A 184 -7.56 20.36 27.14
CA GLU A 184 -7.80 21.57 26.35
C GLU A 184 -7.07 21.50 25.00
N GLY A 185 -7.76 21.85 23.91
CA GLY A 185 -7.21 21.80 22.56
C GLY A 185 -7.28 20.43 21.86
N LEU A 186 -7.60 19.35 22.58
CA LEU A 186 -7.74 18.02 21.99
C LEU A 186 -9.21 17.64 21.78
N THR A 187 -9.49 17.06 20.60
CA THR A 187 -10.80 16.46 20.29
C THR A 187 -10.67 14.95 20.28
N VAL A 188 -11.34 14.28 21.21
CA VAL A 188 -11.37 12.81 21.29
C VAL A 188 -12.66 12.29 20.68
N TYR A 189 -12.55 11.64 19.52
CA TYR A 189 -13.68 10.94 18.89
C TYR A 189 -13.81 9.53 19.49
N LYS A 190 -15.00 9.19 19.97
CA LYS A 190 -15.33 7.87 20.53
C LYS A 190 -16.37 7.18 19.66
N ASP A 191 -16.44 5.86 19.79
CA ASP A 191 -17.48 5.03 19.16
C ASP A 191 -17.59 5.23 17.64
N LEU A 192 -16.45 5.51 16.99
CA LEU A 192 -16.39 5.62 15.54
C LEU A 192 -16.83 4.28 14.94
N PRO A 193 -17.77 4.27 13.98
CA PRO A 193 -18.10 3.04 13.26
C PRO A 193 -16.86 2.58 12.51
N GLN A 194 -16.22 1.53 13.00
CA GLN A 194 -15.05 0.93 12.36
C GLN A 194 -15.49 -0.28 11.54
N ILE A 195 -15.17 -0.26 10.25
CA ILE A 195 -15.09 -1.49 9.47
C ILE A 195 -13.70 -2.05 9.76
N GLN A 196 -13.57 -2.76 10.87
CA GLN A 196 -12.32 -3.42 11.26
C GLN A 196 -12.48 -4.92 11.08
N LEU A 197 -11.59 -5.53 10.29
CA LEU A 197 -11.45 -6.97 10.17
C LEU A 197 -10.34 -7.41 11.13
N ASP A 198 -10.70 -7.81 12.35
CA ASP A 198 -9.76 -8.39 13.31
C ASP A 198 -9.64 -9.90 13.09
N ALA A 199 -8.46 -10.37 12.65
CA ALA A 199 -8.14 -11.78 12.55
C ALA A 199 -7.58 -12.28 13.89
N PHE A 200 -8.37 -13.08 14.62
CA PHE A 200 -7.90 -13.78 15.81
C PHE A 200 -7.34 -15.15 15.41
N PHE A 201 -6.02 -15.30 15.44
CA PHE A 201 -5.37 -16.60 15.33
C PHE A 201 -5.26 -17.22 16.73
N LEU A 202 -6.23 -18.08 17.07
CA LEU A 202 -6.19 -18.85 18.30
C LEU A 202 -5.42 -20.15 18.06
N PRO A 203 -4.46 -20.54 18.93
CA PRO A 203 -3.85 -21.86 18.85
C PRO A 203 -4.90 -22.93 19.13
N VAL A 204 -4.80 -24.05 18.41
CA VAL A 204 -5.51 -25.30 18.73
C VAL A 204 -4.74 -26.04 19.81
#